data_AF-A0A1G7HDE0-F1
#
_entry.id   AF-A0A1G7HDE0-F1
#
_cell.length_a   1.000
_cell.length_b   1.000
_cell.length_c   1.000
_cell.angle_alpha   90.00
_cell.angle_beta   90.00
_cell.angle_gamma   90.00
#
_symmetry.space_group_name_H-M   'P 1'
#
loop_
_entity.id
_entity.type
_entity.pdbx_description
1 polymer ?
#
loop_
_entity_poly.entity_id
_entity_poly.type
_entity_poly.pdbx_seq_one_letter_code
_entity_poly.pdbx_strand_id
1 'polypeptide(L)'
;MIALLDCIALSGAISEEVVAIAMHENLPPILAAALAHHTLTQPTGTVVIREMILDEYGRATAKGDLAYADRLAALFAEADE
;
A
#
# COMPACT_ATOMS: atom_id res chain seq x y z
N MET A 1 -6.03 -18.85 15.17
CA MET A 1 -5.27 -18.34 14.00
C MET A 1 -5.89 -17.00 13.65
N ILE A 2 -5.09 -15.94 13.51
CA ILE A 2 -5.59 -14.63 13.12
C ILE A 2 -5.72 -14.58 11.59
N ALA A 3 -6.79 -14.01 11.05
CA ALA A 3 -7.00 -13.91 9.61
C ALA A 3 -6.23 -12.72 9.04
N LEU A 4 -5.91 -12.77 7.73
CA LEU A 4 -5.27 -11.63 7.04
C LEU A 4 -6.11 -10.35 7.16
N LEU A 5 -7.44 -10.48 7.08
CA LEU A 5 -8.36 -9.35 7.23
C LEU A 5 -8.21 -8.67 8.60
N ASP A 6 -8.00 -9.45 9.65
CA ASP A 6 -7.77 -8.92 11.00
C ASP A 6 -6.45 -8.15 11.05
N CYS A 7 -5.40 -8.65 10.38
CA CYS A 7 -4.11 -7.95 10.29
C CYS A 7 -4.21 -6.62 9.53
N ILE A 8 -5.00 -6.57 8.45
CA ILE A 8 -5.26 -5.33 7.70
C ILE A 8 -6.05 -4.35 8.57
N ALA A 9 -7.10 -4.82 9.26
CA ALA A 9 -7.88 -3.96 10.16
C ALA A 9 -7.03 -3.36 11.30
N LEU A 10 -5.98 -4.06 11.74
CA LEU A 10 -5.05 -3.60 12.78
C LEU A 10 -3.90 -2.74 12.23
N SER A 11 -3.66 -2.73 10.92
CA SER A 11 -2.51 -2.03 10.33
C SER A 11 -2.69 -0.52 10.28
N GLY A 12 -3.93 -0.04 10.29
CA GLY A 12 -4.23 1.38 10.05
C GLY A 12 -4.15 1.79 8.59
N ALA A 13 -3.91 0.83 7.68
CA ALA A 13 -3.96 1.00 6.23
C ALA A 13 -5.17 0.27 5.65
N ILE A 14 -5.68 0.73 4.52
CA ILE A 14 -6.74 0.02 3.79
C ILE A 14 -6.17 -1.15 2.98
N SER A 15 -7.04 -2.05 2.52
CA SER A 15 -6.62 -3.29 1.86
C SER A 15 -5.78 -3.03 0.60
N GLU A 16 -6.16 -2.00 -0.16
CA GLU A 16 -5.53 -1.57 -1.39
C GLU A 16 -4.11 -1.04 -1.14
N GLU A 17 -3.90 -0.27 -0.07
CA GLU A 17 -2.57 0.19 0.34
C GLU A 17 -1.69 -0.99 0.75
N VAL A 18 -2.23 -1.95 1.51
CA VAL A 18 -1.49 -3.17 1.90
C VAL A 18 -1.06 -3.97 0.67
N VAL A 19 -1.91 -4.06 -0.35
CA VAL A 19 -1.56 -4.71 -1.63
C VAL A 19 -0.47 -3.94 -2.36
N ALA A 20 -0.55 -2.61 -2.42
CA ALA A 20 0.48 -1.79 -3.04
C ALA A 20 1.84 -1.93 -2.35
N ILE A 21 1.86 -1.92 -1.00
CA ILE A 21 3.07 -2.16 -0.20
C ILE A 21 3.62 -3.56 -0.43
N ALA A 22 2.76 -4.58 -0.47
CA ALA A 22 3.16 -5.96 -0.74
C ALA A 22 3.86 -6.10 -2.10
N MET A 23 3.35 -5.42 -3.13
CA MET A 23 3.95 -5.40 -4.46
C MET A 23 5.27 -4.63 -4.49
N HIS A 24 5.29 -3.44 -3.87
CA HIS A 24 6.47 -2.57 -3.82
C HIS A 24 7.67 -3.25 -3.14
N GLU A 25 7.43 -3.83 -1.97
CA GLU A 25 8.46 -4.47 -1.13
C GLU A 25 8.67 -5.95 -1.46
N ASN A 26 7.87 -6.50 -2.38
CA ASN A 26 7.85 -7.92 -2.72
C ASN A 26 7.66 -8.82 -1.47
N LEU A 27 6.65 -8.47 -0.66
CA LEU A 27 6.32 -9.14 0.60
C LEU A 27 4.96 -9.85 0.52
N PRO A 28 4.77 -10.94 1.27
CA PRO A 28 3.43 -11.49 1.52
C PRO A 28 2.50 -10.45 2.15
N PRO A 29 1.19 -10.44 1.84
CA PRO A 29 0.23 -9.45 2.35
C PRO A 29 0.20 -9.31 3.88
N ILE A 30 0.41 -10.40 4.61
CA ILE A 30 0.44 -10.37 6.08
C ILE A 30 1.66 -9.61 6.63
N LEU A 31 2.80 -9.67 5.95
CA LEU A 31 3.99 -8.90 6.31
C LEU A 31 3.87 -7.44 5.86
N ALA A 32 3.23 -7.21 4.70
CA ALA A 32 2.92 -5.86 4.25
C ALA A 32 1.97 -5.13 5.21
N ALA A 33 0.97 -5.81 5.77
CA ALA A 33 0.09 -5.26 6.79
C ALA A 33 0.87 -4.89 8.07
N ALA A 34 1.80 -5.75 8.51
CA ALA A 34 2.65 -5.46 9.66
C ALA A 34 3.61 -4.29 9.40
N LEU A 35 4.17 -4.21 8.19
CA LEU A 35 5.01 -3.10 7.75
C LEU A 35 4.21 -1.80 7.73
N ALA A 36 2.99 -1.81 7.17
CA ALA A 36 2.10 -0.66 7.14
C ALA A 36 1.83 -0.14 8.56
N HIS A 37 1.50 -1.04 9.50
CA HIS A 37 1.33 -0.69 10.91
C HIS A 37 2.56 0.01 11.48
N HIS A 38 3.72 -0.62 11.33
CA HIS A 38 4.96 -0.10 11.86
C HIS A 38 5.31 1.27 11.27
N THR A 39 5.16 1.43 9.95
CA THR A 39 5.44 2.68 9.25
C THR A 39 4.48 3.78 9.71
N LEU A 40 3.18 3.51 9.79
CA LEU A 40 2.16 4.49 10.22
C LEU A 40 2.30 4.93 11.68
N THR A 41 2.96 4.14 12.53
CA THR A 41 3.29 4.57 13.91
C THR A 41 4.39 5.63 13.97
N GLN A 42 5.11 5.87 12.86
CA GLN A 42 6.17 6.88 12.78
C GLN A 42 5.61 8.24 12.37
N PRO A 43 6.24 9.37 12.79
CA PRO A 43 5.73 10.72 12.51
C PRO A 43 5.55 11.04 11.01
N THR A 44 6.31 10.40 10.14
CA THR A 44 6.26 10.57 8.68
C THR A 44 5.66 9.35 7.97
N GLY A 45 5.02 8.45 8.70
CA GLY A 45 4.56 7.16 8.20
C GLY A 45 3.64 7.25 6.99
N THR A 46 2.65 8.15 7.04
CA THR A 46 1.72 8.38 5.93
C THR A 46 2.44 8.86 4.67
N VAL A 47 3.46 9.71 4.81
CA VAL A 47 4.26 10.18 3.66
C VAL A 47 5.03 9.01 3.04
N VAL A 48 5.64 8.16 3.86
CA VAL A 48 6.38 6.98 3.39
C VAL A 48 5.47 6.00 2.64
N ILE A 49 4.28 5.71 3.17
CA ILE A 49 3.31 4.85 2.46
C ILE A 49 2.90 5.47 1.12
N ARG A 50 2.66 6.78 1.07
CA ARG A 50 2.38 7.46 -0.20
C ARG A 50 3.53 7.37 -1.18
N GLU A 51 4.77 7.55 -0.75
CA GLU A 51 5.95 7.39 -1.60
C GLU A 51 6.04 5.97 -2.16
N MET A 52 5.80 4.94 -1.33
CA MET A 52 5.77 3.54 -1.80
C MET A 52 4.74 3.32 -2.91
N ILE A 53 3.54 3.88 -2.76
CA ILE A 53 2.46 3.72 -3.75
C ILE A 53 2.78 4.51 -5.03
N LEU A 54 3.35 5.72 -4.93
CA LEU A 54 3.78 6.52 -6.10
C LEU A 54 4.88 5.84 -6.89
N ASP A 55 5.86 5.26 -6.20
CA ASP A 55 6.93 4.50 -6.82
C ASP A 55 6.39 3.26 -7.53
N GLU A 56 5.41 2.57 -6.92
CA GLU A 56 4.79 1.39 -7.53
C GLU A 56 3.94 1.78 -8.75
N TYR A 57 3.25 2.93 -8.72
CA TYR A 57 2.58 3.50 -9.88
C TYR A 57 3.58 3.79 -11.02
N GLY A 58 4.73 4.38 -10.71
CA GLY A 58 5.80 4.59 -11.67
C GLY A 58 6.30 3.28 -12.29
N ARG A 59 6.47 2.23 -11.47
CA ARG A 59 6.85 0.89 -11.94
C ARG A 59 5.78 0.24 -12.82
N ALA A 60 4.51 0.34 -12.45
CA ALA A 60 3.40 -0.18 -13.23
C ALA A 60 3.33 0.49 -14.61
N THR A 61 3.45 1.82 -14.64
CA THR A 61 3.46 2.62 -15.88
C THR A 61 4.65 2.25 -16.77
N ALA A 62 5.85 2.11 -16.19
CA ALA A 62 7.05 1.72 -16.93
C ALA A 62 6.97 0.30 -17.53
N LYS A 63 6.24 -0.61 -16.88
CA LYS A 63 5.97 -1.98 -17.37
C LYS A 63 4.85 -2.02 -18.42
N GLY A 64 4.12 -0.93 -18.62
CA GLY A 64 2.95 -0.87 -19.50
C GLY A 64 1.67 -1.46 -18.90
N ASP A 65 1.64 -1.72 -17.59
CA ASP A 65 0.44 -2.18 -16.88
C ASP A 65 -0.44 -0.99 -16.49
N LEU A 66 -1.08 -0.41 -17.50
CA LEU A 66 -1.91 0.79 -17.34
C LEU A 66 -3.13 0.53 -16.45
N ALA A 67 -3.69 -0.69 -16.48
CA ALA A 67 -4.85 -1.03 -15.64
C ALA A 67 -4.49 -1.05 -14.14
N TYR A 68 -3.30 -1.57 -13.80
CA TYR A 68 -2.82 -1.51 -12.42
C TYR A 68 -2.44 -0.07 -12.01
N ALA A 69 -1.80 0.69 -12.91
CA ALA A 69 -1.48 2.08 -12.69
C ALA A 69 -2.73 2.94 -12.43
N ASP A 70 -3.79 2.77 -13.23
CA ASP A 70 -5.06 3.48 -13.05
C ASP A 70 -5.71 3.19 -11.69
N ARG A 71 -5.61 1.94 -11.22
CA ARG A 71 -6.11 1.56 -9.89
C ARG A 71 -5.33 2.26 -8.78
N LEU A 72 -4.01 2.35 -8.90
CA LEU A 72 -3.16 3.08 -7.93
C LEU A 72 -3.44 4.59 -7.98
N ALA A 73 -3.71 5.16 -9.16
CA ALA A 73 -4.11 6.56 -9.30
C ALA A 73 -5.46 6.86 -8.62
N ALA A 74 -6.44 5.97 -8.77
CA ALA A 74 -7.73 6.08 -8.09
C ALA A 74 -7.58 6.02 -6.56
N LEU A 75 -6.72 5.11 -6.06
CA LEU A 75 -6.40 5.00 -4.64
C LEU A 75 -5.85 6.31 -4.06
N PHE A 76 -5.01 7.03 -4.81
CA PHE A 76 -4.52 8.35 -4.39
C PHE A 76 -5.61 9.43 -4.38
N ALA A 77 -6.48 9.43 -5.38
CA ALA A 77 -7.54 10.44 -5.47
C ALA A 77 -8.53 10.35 -4.30
N GLU A 78 -8.83 9.13 -3.84
CA GLU A 78 -9.73 8.89 -2.69
C GLU A 78 -9.08 9.21 -1.34
N ALA A 79 -7.76 9.21 -1.24
CA ALA A 79 -7.03 9.46 0.01
C ALA A 79 -6.77 10.95 0.32
N ASP A 80 -7.05 11.86 -0.63
CA ASP A 80 -6.88 13.31 -0.49
C ASP A 80 -8.20 14.07 -0.13
N GLU A 81 -9.34 13.37 0.02
CA GLU A 81 -10.63 13.88 0.55
C GLU A 81 -10.78 13.64 2.06
#